data_AF-A0A1S3GUS9-F1
#
_entry.id   AF-A0A1S3GUS9-F1
#
_cell.length_a   1.000
_cell.length_b   1.000
_cell.length_c   1.000
_cell.angle_alpha   90.00
_cell.angle_beta   90.00
_cell.angle_gamma   90.00
#
_symmetry.space_group_name_H-M   'P 1'
#
loop_
_entity.id
_entity.type
_entity.pdbx_description
1 polymer ?
#
loop_
_entity_poly.entity_id
_entity_poly.type
_entity_poly.pdbx_seq_one_letter_code
_entity_poly.pdbx_strand_id
1 'polypeptide(L)'
;MSFRLPGGSRRMCSRAESVRLSRGETSFVAGSMCVGSGAGSSYSSALAGISSGGSCSHNGAPGSGTGFLGNEAGLLSGNEKMTMQNLNDRLALYLDHVRALQKANSELELKIKGWYEKYGPGCCRGLDHDYSSYFPVIEDLKKQIISATSGNARIILQNDNARLTADDFRMKYENELALHQGVEADTSGLRRVLEELTLCTTDLEIQCEALTEELTYLQKNHEEEMGVLQCASGGNVNVEMNAVPGVDLTALLNNMRAEYEDLAEQNRKDAEACFNEKSATLRQQISDDSGALTAARCELTELKRNLQTLEIELQSLMAMKQSYECSLAEIEGNYCVQLQQIQDQIGVKEEQLQQIRTETEGQKLEHDQLLDIKIFLEKEIKTYCNLLDGEERRSESTCPKSKESKSANSENQIKDSTEESFVKTVVEELDQLGNVLSLRVHSVEEKSSKISNITMEQRLPTKAS
;
A
#
# COMPACT_ATOMS: atom_id res chain seq x y z
N MET A 1 -30.54 74.15 28.55
CA MET A 1 -31.18 73.74 29.82
C MET A 1 -31.93 72.45 29.54
N SER A 2 -31.30 71.29 29.67
CA SER A 2 -31.12 70.47 30.89
C SER A 2 -32.39 69.71 31.33
N PHE A 3 -32.20 68.38 31.46
CA PHE A 3 -32.96 67.39 32.25
C PHE A 3 -34.27 66.87 31.60
N ARG A 4 -34.68 65.59 31.68
CA ARG A 4 -34.34 64.38 32.48
C ARG A 4 -35.08 63.20 31.79
N LEU A 5 -34.46 62.01 31.61
CA LEU A 5 -34.73 60.68 32.27
C LEU A 5 -36.21 60.28 32.49
N PRO A 6 -36.60 58.98 32.60
CA PRO A 6 -35.86 57.69 32.70
C PRO A 6 -36.41 56.61 31.70
N GLY A 7 -36.04 55.33 31.59
CA GLY A 7 -35.48 54.33 32.50
C GLY A 7 -36.57 53.42 33.11
N GLY A 8 -36.84 52.24 32.51
CA GLY A 8 -37.21 51.01 33.24
C GLY A 8 -38.57 50.31 32.98
N SER A 9 -38.58 49.01 33.32
CA SER A 9 -39.67 48.00 33.35
C SER A 9 -39.94 47.23 32.03
N ARG A 10 -40.11 45.91 31.98
CA ARG A 10 -40.37 44.92 33.03
C ARG A 10 -40.15 43.48 32.49
N ARG A 11 -39.76 42.57 33.37
CA ARG A 11 -39.76 41.09 33.21
C ARG A 11 -41.14 40.56 32.80
N MET A 12 -41.19 39.43 32.09
CA MET A 12 -42.16 38.36 32.33
C MET A 12 -41.52 36.99 32.06
N CYS A 13 -41.56 36.12 33.07
CA CYS A 13 -41.43 34.67 32.94
C CYS A 13 -42.80 34.12 32.53
N SER A 14 -42.82 33.12 31.64
CA SER A 14 -43.92 32.17 31.54
C SER A 14 -43.36 30.74 31.56
N ARG A 15 -43.91 29.98 32.50
CA ARG A 15 -43.72 28.56 32.74
C ARG A 15 -44.95 27.85 32.18
N ALA A 16 -44.76 26.80 31.39
CA ALA A 16 -45.75 25.74 31.11
C ALA A 16 -44.94 24.53 30.61
N GLU A 17 -44.67 23.55 31.47
CA GLU A 17 -45.44 22.33 31.75
C GLU A 17 -45.44 21.26 30.64
N SER A 18 -45.30 20.03 31.12
CA SER A 18 -44.83 18.82 30.46
C SER A 18 -46.00 17.90 30.16
N VAL A 19 -46.06 17.32 28.95
CA VAL A 19 -46.71 16.01 28.73
C VAL A 19 -45.89 15.19 27.72
N ARG A 20 -45.79 13.91 28.07
CA ARG A 20 -44.93 12.81 27.61
C ARG A 20 -45.62 12.00 26.49
N LEU A 21 -44.82 11.31 25.64
CA LEU A 21 -45.00 10.00 24.95
C LEU A 21 -44.31 10.06 23.56
N SER A 22 -43.69 9.05 22.95
CA SER A 22 -43.06 7.77 23.31
C SER A 22 -42.49 7.18 22.00
N ARG A 23 -41.25 6.68 21.98
CA ARG A 23 -40.62 5.68 21.08
C ARG A 23 -39.12 6.00 21.00
N GLY A 24 -38.17 5.11 21.22
CA GLY A 24 -38.16 3.70 21.63
C GLY A 24 -36.67 3.35 21.73
N GLU A 25 -36.26 2.79 22.86
CA GLU A 25 -34.89 2.40 23.17
C GLU A 25 -34.55 1.04 22.54
N THR A 26 -33.33 0.90 22.03
CA THR A 26 -32.62 -0.39 22.09
C THR A 26 -31.21 -0.16 22.63
N SER A 27 -30.93 -0.94 23.66
CA SER A 27 -29.79 -0.89 24.56
C SER A 27 -28.55 -1.58 23.99
N PHE A 28 -27.39 -0.98 24.29
CA PHE A 28 -26.09 -1.63 24.34
C PHE A 28 -26.04 -2.69 25.44
N VAL A 29 -25.52 -3.88 25.14
CA VAL A 29 -24.94 -4.81 26.11
C VAL A 29 -23.60 -5.29 25.55
N ALA A 30 -22.56 -5.15 26.36
CA ALA A 30 -21.23 -5.69 26.14
C ALA A 30 -21.01 -6.97 26.96
N GLY A 31 -20.19 -7.87 26.41
CA GLY A 31 -19.37 -8.82 27.19
C GLY A 31 -19.67 -10.30 27.01
N SER A 32 -18.80 -11.03 26.28
CA SER A 32 -17.82 -11.94 26.89
C SER A 32 -17.32 -13.02 25.93
N MET A 33 -15.99 -13.05 25.77
CA MET A 33 -15.02 -14.13 25.50
C MET A 33 -15.53 -15.54 25.18
N CYS A 34 -14.94 -16.19 24.15
CA CYS A 34 -14.08 -17.38 24.30
C CYS A 34 -13.66 -18.02 22.95
N VAL A 35 -12.34 -18.25 22.82
CA VAL A 35 -11.70 -19.48 22.30
C VAL A 35 -11.90 -19.89 20.82
N GLY A 36 -10.87 -19.62 20.01
CA GLY A 36 -10.01 -20.66 19.41
C GLY A 36 -10.42 -21.39 18.12
N SER A 37 -9.39 -21.59 17.27
CA SER A 37 -9.29 -22.48 16.09
C SER A 37 -9.74 -21.84 14.76
N GLY A 38 -8.88 -21.61 13.76
CA GLY A 38 -7.66 -22.33 13.38
C GLY A 38 -8.01 -23.52 12.46
N ALA A 39 -8.53 -23.27 11.26
CA ALA A 39 -8.82 -24.31 10.26
C ALA A 39 -7.76 -24.25 9.15
N GLY A 40 -6.63 -24.92 9.41
CA GLY A 40 -5.66 -25.30 8.40
C GLY A 40 -6.12 -26.56 7.68
N SER A 41 -6.04 -26.53 6.36
CA SER A 41 -6.20 -27.67 5.47
C SER A 41 -5.06 -28.65 5.66
N SER A 42 -5.37 -29.93 5.88
CA SER A 42 -4.45 -31.05 5.66
C SER A 42 -5.23 -32.33 5.39
N TYR A 43 -5.00 -32.87 4.20
CA TYR A 43 -5.43 -34.18 3.78
C TYR A 43 -4.70 -35.24 4.60
N SER A 44 -5.41 -36.22 5.15
CA SER A 44 -4.80 -37.44 5.70
C SER A 44 -5.71 -38.63 5.46
N SER A 45 -5.13 -39.59 4.76
CA SER A 45 -5.68 -40.85 4.32
C SER A 45 -5.94 -41.78 5.51
N ALA A 46 -7.13 -42.39 5.54
CA ALA A 46 -7.44 -43.47 6.45
C ALA A 46 -6.69 -44.76 6.03
N LEU A 47 -5.87 -45.31 6.92
CA LEU A 47 -5.45 -46.71 6.84
C LEU A 47 -5.82 -47.40 8.15
N ALA A 48 -6.67 -48.42 8.01
CA ALA A 48 -7.16 -49.25 9.09
C ALA A 48 -6.01 -50.02 9.77
N GLY A 49 -6.03 -50.03 11.10
CA GLY A 49 -5.21 -50.92 11.91
C GLY A 49 -5.74 -52.36 11.84
N ILE A 50 -4.83 -53.30 11.60
CA ILE A 50 -5.01 -54.70 11.95
C ILE A 50 -3.78 -55.12 12.76
N SER A 51 -4.09 -55.62 13.95
CA SER A 51 -3.17 -56.09 14.98
C SER A 51 -2.34 -57.28 14.49
N SER A 52 -1.02 -57.26 14.73
CA SER A 52 -0.16 -58.45 14.67
C SER A 52 0.75 -58.45 15.89
N GLY A 53 0.33 -59.22 16.89
CA GLY A 53 1.10 -59.48 18.10
C GLY A 53 2.30 -60.37 17.77
N GLY A 54 3.45 -59.99 18.31
CA GLY A 54 4.69 -60.74 18.19
C GLY A 54 4.63 -62.10 18.89
N SER A 55 5.35 -63.06 18.33
CA SER A 55 5.76 -64.29 18.99
C SER A 55 7.12 -64.69 18.46
N CYS A 56 8.10 -64.63 19.35
CA CYS A 56 9.47 -65.09 19.19
C CYS A 56 9.53 -66.64 19.27
N SER A 57 10.03 -67.28 18.23
CA SER A 57 10.29 -68.72 18.23
C SER A 57 11.70 -69.02 18.76
N HIS A 58 11.77 -69.40 20.03
CA HIS A 58 12.89 -70.14 20.62
C HIS A 58 12.67 -71.63 20.34
N ASN A 59 13.55 -72.26 19.56
CA ASN A 59 13.63 -73.71 19.44
C ASN A 59 14.54 -74.25 20.56
N GLY A 60 13.91 -74.63 21.68
CA GLY A 60 14.48 -75.47 22.72
C GLY A 60 13.96 -76.90 22.60
N ALA A 61 14.86 -77.87 22.73
CA ALA A 61 14.58 -79.30 22.76
C ALA A 61 13.59 -79.71 23.86
N PRO A 62 12.96 -80.89 23.73
CA PRO A 62 13.27 -81.91 24.74
C PRO A 62 13.40 -83.33 24.14
N GLY A 63 14.14 -84.16 24.89
CA GLY A 63 14.43 -85.55 24.54
C GLY A 63 13.31 -86.54 24.85
N SER A 64 13.36 -87.65 24.12
CA SER A 64 12.84 -89.01 24.37
C SER A 64 13.40 -89.84 23.20
N GLY A 65 14.05 -90.98 23.30
CA GLY A 65 14.00 -92.06 24.27
C GLY A 65 13.87 -93.37 23.48
N THR A 66 14.90 -94.22 23.54
CA THR A 66 14.91 -95.68 23.25
C THR A 66 15.06 -96.17 21.78
N GLY A 67 16.06 -97.02 21.55
CA GLY A 67 16.21 -97.81 20.31
C GLY A 67 17.61 -98.39 20.05
N PHE A 68 18.20 -99.07 21.03
CA PHE A 68 19.44 -99.87 20.93
C PHE A 68 19.17 -101.20 20.22
N LEU A 69 20.05 -101.61 19.29
CA LEU A 69 20.59 -102.95 18.97
C LEU A 69 21.55 -102.74 17.76
N GLY A 70 22.85 -103.01 17.75
CA GLY A 70 23.66 -103.97 18.51
C GLY A 70 23.95 -105.22 17.66
N ASN A 71 25.04 -105.22 16.88
CA ASN A 71 25.91 -106.36 16.50
C ASN A 71 26.84 -105.92 15.34
N GLU A 72 28.12 -105.61 15.57
CA GLU A 72 29.27 -106.50 15.82
C GLU A 72 29.79 -107.28 14.59
N ALA A 73 31.08 -106.99 14.32
CA ALA A 73 32.13 -107.86 13.80
C ALA A 73 32.18 -108.24 12.30
N GLY A 74 33.15 -107.62 11.61
CA GLY A 74 34.08 -108.32 10.72
C GLY A 74 33.83 -108.23 9.21
N LEU A 75 34.57 -107.35 8.51
CA LEU A 75 35.17 -107.60 7.18
C LEU A 75 35.93 -106.35 6.67
N LEU A 76 37.13 -106.14 7.21
CA LEU A 76 38.11 -105.11 6.82
C LEU A 76 38.79 -105.38 5.46
N SER A 77 38.03 -105.78 4.43
CA SER A 77 38.56 -105.95 3.06
C SER A 77 37.59 -105.58 1.92
N GLY A 78 36.40 -105.04 2.24
CA GLY A 78 35.42 -104.54 1.25
C GLY A 78 35.15 -103.04 1.30
N ASN A 79 35.70 -102.33 2.29
CA ASN A 79 35.40 -100.92 2.54
C ASN A 79 35.98 -99.98 1.48
N GLU A 80 37.20 -100.22 0.98
CA GLU A 80 37.87 -99.29 0.06
C GLU A 80 37.12 -99.12 -1.27
N LYS A 81 36.56 -100.20 -1.81
CA LYS A 81 35.81 -100.16 -3.07
C LYS A 81 34.46 -99.44 -2.91
N MET A 82 33.77 -99.63 -1.78
CA MET A 82 32.50 -98.96 -1.51
C MET A 82 32.70 -97.48 -1.14
N THR A 83 33.79 -97.12 -0.45
CA THR A 83 34.16 -95.72 -0.24
C THR A 83 34.57 -95.04 -1.55
N MET A 84 35.30 -95.73 -2.42
CA MET A 84 35.63 -95.21 -3.76
C MET A 84 34.39 -95.06 -4.64
N GLN A 85 33.42 -95.98 -4.53
CA GLN A 85 32.15 -95.86 -5.24
C GLN A 85 31.30 -94.70 -4.72
N ASN A 86 31.21 -94.51 -3.39
CA ASN A 86 30.52 -93.36 -2.80
C ASN A 86 31.17 -92.02 -3.21
N LEU A 87 32.51 -91.96 -3.26
CA LEU A 87 33.24 -90.79 -3.76
C LEU A 87 32.98 -90.55 -5.25
N ASN A 88 32.97 -91.60 -6.07
CA ASN A 88 32.66 -91.49 -7.50
C ASN A 88 31.20 -91.08 -7.74
N ASP A 89 30.25 -91.59 -6.95
CA ASP A 89 28.84 -91.20 -7.03
C ASP A 89 28.67 -89.73 -6.60
N ARG A 90 29.39 -89.29 -5.55
CA ARG A 90 29.40 -87.89 -5.12
C ARG A 90 30.07 -86.97 -6.14
N LEU A 91 31.12 -87.44 -6.82
CA LEU A 91 31.76 -86.73 -7.93
C LEU A 91 30.84 -86.66 -9.15
N ALA A 92 30.12 -87.73 -9.48
CA ALA A 92 29.13 -87.74 -10.55
C ALA A 92 27.99 -86.74 -10.27
N LEU A 93 27.45 -86.75 -9.04
CA LEU A 93 26.46 -85.78 -8.59
C LEU A 93 27.00 -84.33 -8.62
N TYR A 94 28.25 -84.12 -8.22
CA TYR A 94 28.90 -82.81 -8.32
C TYR A 94 29.05 -82.36 -9.77
N LEU A 95 29.50 -83.24 -10.68
CA LEU A 95 29.62 -82.95 -12.11
C LEU A 95 28.26 -82.66 -12.75
N ASP A 96 27.20 -83.38 -12.36
CA ASP A 96 25.85 -83.11 -12.85
C ASP A 96 25.30 -81.79 -12.30
N HIS A 97 25.60 -81.44 -11.04
CA HIS A 97 25.27 -80.15 -10.47
C HIS A 97 26.02 -79.00 -11.15
N VAL A 98 27.30 -79.17 -11.47
CA VAL A 98 28.10 -78.20 -12.24
C VAL A 98 27.53 -78.02 -13.64
N ARG A 99 27.14 -79.10 -14.33
CA ARG A 99 26.48 -79.01 -15.64
C ARG A 99 25.13 -78.28 -15.56
N ALA A 100 24.33 -78.55 -14.53
CA ALA A 100 23.06 -77.88 -14.30
C ALA A 100 23.26 -76.37 -14.05
N LEU A 101 24.23 -76.01 -13.21
CA LEU A 101 24.60 -74.61 -12.96
C LEU A 101 25.11 -73.92 -14.22
N GLN A 102 25.93 -74.61 -15.03
CA GLN A 102 26.46 -74.04 -16.27
C GLN A 102 25.35 -73.80 -17.31
N LYS A 103 24.34 -74.67 -17.36
CA LYS A 103 23.15 -74.48 -18.20
C LYS A 103 22.25 -73.34 -17.69
N ALA A 104 22.08 -73.21 -16.37
CA ALA A 104 21.32 -72.11 -15.79
C ALA A 104 22.02 -70.75 -16.01
N ASN A 105 23.36 -70.71 -15.86
CA ASN A 105 24.14 -69.51 -16.12
C ASN A 105 24.08 -69.09 -17.60
N SER A 106 24.17 -70.03 -18.55
CA SER A 106 24.05 -69.68 -19.98
C SER A 106 22.66 -69.15 -20.33
N GLU A 107 21.60 -69.69 -19.71
CA GLU A 107 20.24 -69.17 -19.87
C GLU A 107 20.08 -67.76 -19.28
N LEU A 108 20.66 -67.50 -18.11
CA LEU A 108 20.66 -66.17 -17.49
C LEU A 108 21.47 -65.17 -18.31
N GLU A 109 22.62 -65.55 -18.86
CA GLU A 109 23.40 -64.70 -19.77
C GLU A 109 22.60 -64.33 -21.02
N LEU A 110 21.84 -65.27 -21.60
CA LEU A 110 20.96 -64.99 -22.74
C LEU A 110 19.82 -64.04 -22.36
N LYS A 111 19.21 -64.21 -21.19
CA LYS A 111 18.17 -63.29 -20.68
C LYS A 111 18.73 -61.89 -20.43
N ILE A 112 19.92 -61.79 -19.86
CA ILE A 112 20.61 -60.52 -19.62
C ILE A 112 20.95 -59.84 -20.95
N LYS A 113 21.52 -60.57 -21.92
CA LYS A 113 21.78 -60.03 -23.27
C LYS A 113 20.50 -59.56 -23.95
N GLY A 114 19.44 -60.36 -23.93
CA GLY A 114 18.14 -59.97 -24.48
C GLY A 114 17.48 -58.79 -23.73
N TRP A 115 17.78 -58.61 -22.44
CA TRP A 115 17.34 -57.45 -21.68
C TRP A 115 18.12 -56.20 -22.07
N TYR A 116 19.45 -56.27 -22.18
CA TYR A 116 20.27 -55.14 -22.67
C TYR A 116 20.00 -54.80 -24.14
N GLU A 117 19.59 -55.74 -24.97
CA GLU A 117 19.22 -55.42 -26.36
C GLU A 117 17.86 -54.71 -26.44
N LYS A 118 16.93 -55.02 -25.52
CA LYS A 118 15.61 -54.39 -25.44
C LYS A 118 15.58 -53.09 -24.63
N TYR A 119 16.42 -52.98 -23.62
CA TYR A 119 16.39 -51.93 -22.59
C TYR A 119 17.76 -51.29 -22.35
N GLY A 120 18.78 -51.66 -23.13
CA GLY A 120 20.11 -51.09 -22.99
C GLY A 120 20.18 -49.64 -23.47
N PRO A 121 21.23 -48.92 -23.05
CA PRO A 121 21.42 -47.52 -23.41
C PRO A 121 21.67 -47.42 -24.92
N GLY A 122 20.71 -46.87 -25.65
CA GLY A 122 20.72 -46.77 -27.12
C GLY A 122 19.58 -47.50 -27.82
N CYS A 123 18.77 -48.30 -27.13
CA CYS A 123 17.54 -48.85 -27.72
C CYS A 123 16.47 -47.75 -27.72
N CYS A 124 16.28 -47.11 -28.89
CA CYS A 124 15.33 -46.03 -29.15
C CYS A 124 13.86 -46.49 -29.02
N ARG A 125 13.44 -46.87 -27.81
CA ARG A 125 12.04 -47.05 -27.46
C ARG A 125 11.71 -46.11 -26.30
N GLY A 126 11.64 -44.82 -26.61
CA GLY A 126 10.95 -43.83 -25.77
C GLY A 126 11.79 -42.70 -25.18
N LEU A 127 13.11 -42.65 -25.40
CA LEU A 127 13.96 -41.53 -24.94
C LEU A 127 14.48 -40.61 -26.05
N ASP A 128 14.13 -40.88 -27.30
CA ASP A 128 14.28 -39.95 -28.43
C ASP A 128 12.89 -39.44 -28.82
N HIS A 129 12.22 -38.75 -27.89
CA HIS A 129 11.18 -37.83 -28.32
C HIS A 129 11.91 -36.61 -28.87
N ASP A 130 11.85 -36.40 -30.18
CA ASP A 130 12.47 -35.26 -30.85
C ASP A 130 11.79 -33.95 -30.40
N TYR A 131 12.20 -33.44 -29.24
CA TYR A 131 11.75 -32.16 -28.71
C TYR A 131 12.20 -30.97 -29.58
N SER A 132 13.02 -31.24 -30.59
CA SER A 132 13.45 -30.32 -31.65
C SER A 132 12.29 -29.51 -32.25
N SER A 133 11.10 -30.10 -32.35
CA SER A 133 9.91 -29.46 -32.92
C SER A 133 9.25 -28.42 -31.99
N TYR A 134 9.45 -28.51 -30.67
CA TYR A 134 8.89 -27.55 -29.70
C TYR A 134 9.78 -26.32 -29.52
N PHE A 135 11.09 -26.43 -29.74
CA PHE A 135 12.01 -25.29 -29.65
C PHE A 135 11.63 -24.09 -30.53
N PRO A 136 11.28 -24.23 -31.84
CA PRO A 136 10.87 -23.08 -32.64
C PRO A 136 9.60 -22.43 -32.09
N VAL A 137 8.62 -23.22 -31.63
CA VAL A 137 7.38 -22.70 -31.04
C VAL A 137 7.66 -21.96 -29.73
N ILE A 138 8.53 -22.49 -28.88
CA ILE A 138 8.96 -21.85 -27.64
C ILE A 138 9.69 -20.53 -27.93
N GLU A 139 10.55 -20.51 -28.95
CA GLU A 139 11.30 -19.32 -29.34
C GLU A 139 10.38 -18.25 -29.91
N ASP A 140 9.39 -18.62 -30.71
CA ASP A 140 8.37 -17.71 -31.23
C ASP A 140 7.48 -17.15 -30.11
N LEU A 141 7.09 -17.97 -29.13
CA LEU A 141 6.37 -17.52 -27.94
C LEU A 141 7.22 -16.55 -27.10
N LYS A 142 8.51 -16.83 -26.90
CA LYS A 142 9.43 -15.90 -26.22
C LYS A 142 9.53 -14.56 -26.95
N LYS A 143 9.67 -14.58 -28.28
CA LYS A 143 9.68 -13.36 -29.10
C LYS A 143 8.38 -12.58 -28.97
N GLN A 144 7.23 -13.25 -28.98
CA GLN A 144 5.93 -12.61 -28.76
C GLN A 144 5.84 -11.98 -27.37
N ILE A 145 6.30 -12.66 -26.32
CA ILE A 145 6.33 -12.11 -24.95
C ILE A 145 7.21 -10.87 -24.89
N ILE A 146 8.41 -10.91 -25.47
CA ILE A 146 9.33 -9.76 -25.48
C ILE A 146 8.72 -8.60 -26.26
N SER A 147 8.14 -8.86 -27.43
CA SER A 147 7.46 -7.86 -28.26
C SER A 147 6.27 -7.24 -27.52
N ALA A 148 5.45 -8.04 -26.85
CA ALA A 148 4.32 -7.57 -26.05
C ALA A 148 4.79 -6.75 -24.84
N THR A 149 5.86 -7.17 -24.17
CA THR A 149 6.45 -6.46 -23.03
C THR A 149 7.02 -5.11 -23.46
N SER A 150 7.75 -5.06 -24.57
CA SER A 150 8.26 -3.83 -25.17
C SER A 150 7.12 -2.89 -25.64
N GLY A 151 6.08 -3.46 -26.25
CA GLY A 151 4.86 -2.73 -26.62
C GLY A 151 4.15 -2.12 -25.42
N ASN A 152 3.98 -2.89 -24.35
CA ASN A 152 3.39 -2.41 -23.09
C ASN A 152 4.22 -1.28 -22.48
N ALA A 153 5.55 -1.42 -22.42
CA ALA A 153 6.43 -0.36 -21.95
C ALA A 153 6.29 0.93 -22.78
N ARG A 154 6.20 0.81 -24.11
CA ARG A 154 5.96 1.95 -25.00
C ARG A 154 4.61 2.63 -24.73
N ILE A 155 3.54 1.87 -24.53
CA ILE A 155 2.21 2.42 -24.24
C ILE A 155 2.21 3.13 -22.88
N ILE A 156 2.87 2.57 -21.86
CA ILE A 156 3.01 3.21 -20.55
C ILE A 156 3.71 4.57 -20.68
N LEU A 157 4.83 4.63 -21.42
CA LEU A 157 5.53 5.89 -21.67
C LEU A 157 4.67 6.91 -22.42
N GLN A 158 3.90 6.47 -23.42
CA GLN A 158 2.97 7.35 -24.14
C GLN A 158 1.85 7.85 -23.21
N ASN A 159 1.35 7.01 -22.31
CA ASN A 159 0.35 7.39 -21.32
C ASN A 159 0.90 8.43 -20.34
N ASP A 160 2.10 8.21 -19.81
CA ASP A 160 2.76 9.17 -18.91
C ASP A 160 3.05 10.49 -19.62
N ASN A 161 3.52 10.46 -20.88
CA ASN A 161 3.73 11.66 -21.68
C ASN A 161 2.42 12.44 -21.92
N ALA A 162 1.34 11.73 -22.27
CA ALA A 162 0.02 12.35 -22.43
C ALA A 162 -0.50 12.93 -21.10
N ARG A 163 -0.27 12.26 -19.97
CA ARG A 163 -0.64 12.74 -18.63
C ARG A 163 0.11 14.02 -18.28
N LEU A 164 1.43 14.03 -18.46
CA LEU A 164 2.25 15.23 -18.22
C LEU A 164 1.82 16.40 -19.11
N THR A 165 1.52 16.13 -20.39
CA THR A 165 1.03 17.16 -21.32
C THR A 165 -0.34 17.71 -20.89
N ALA A 166 -1.24 16.84 -20.41
CA ALA A 166 -2.54 17.26 -19.89
C ALA A 166 -2.40 18.09 -18.60
N ASP A 167 -1.50 17.70 -17.70
CA ASP A 167 -1.20 18.46 -16.48
C ASP A 167 -0.59 19.82 -16.80
N ASP A 168 0.31 19.92 -17.78
CA ASP A 168 0.86 21.19 -18.28
C ASP A 168 -0.24 22.11 -18.82
N PHE A 169 -1.20 21.58 -19.59
CA PHE A 169 -2.34 22.35 -20.07
C PHE A 169 -3.28 22.77 -18.94
N ARG A 170 -3.50 21.91 -17.93
CA ARG A 170 -4.29 22.26 -16.76
C ARG A 170 -3.67 23.43 -16.00
N MET A 171 -2.37 23.37 -15.72
CA MET A 171 -1.65 24.45 -15.03
C MET A 171 -1.69 25.77 -15.82
N LYS A 172 -1.53 25.70 -17.16
CA LYS A 172 -1.66 26.89 -18.03
C LYS A 172 -3.07 27.47 -18.00
N TYR A 173 -4.09 26.62 -18.04
CA TYR A 173 -5.48 27.05 -17.96
C TYR A 173 -5.79 27.71 -16.61
N GLU A 174 -5.36 27.13 -15.50
CA GLU A 174 -5.55 27.69 -14.17
C GLU A 174 -4.87 29.06 -14.02
N ASN A 175 -3.66 29.21 -14.57
CA ASN A 175 -2.96 30.50 -14.58
C ASN A 175 -3.68 31.55 -15.43
N GLU A 176 -4.11 31.20 -16.64
CA GLU A 176 -4.90 32.10 -17.50
C GLU A 176 -6.24 32.47 -16.84
N LEU A 177 -6.92 31.51 -16.22
CA LEU A 177 -8.16 31.77 -15.48
C LEU A 177 -7.95 32.76 -14.34
N ALA A 178 -6.87 32.62 -13.58
CA ALA A 178 -6.53 33.56 -12.50
C ALA A 178 -6.23 34.97 -13.05
N LEU A 179 -5.50 35.08 -14.16
CA LEU A 179 -5.26 36.36 -14.84
C LEU A 179 -6.57 36.98 -15.36
N HIS A 180 -7.43 36.18 -15.98
CA HIS A 180 -8.75 36.62 -16.45
C HIS A 180 -9.61 37.16 -15.32
N GLN A 181 -9.69 36.45 -14.19
CA GLN A 181 -10.42 36.91 -13.00
C GLN A 181 -9.86 38.23 -12.45
N GLY A 182 -8.54 38.40 -12.46
CA GLY A 182 -7.89 39.67 -12.09
C GLY A 182 -8.32 40.82 -13.01
N VAL A 183 -8.27 40.61 -14.33
CA VAL A 183 -8.70 41.61 -15.32
C VAL A 183 -10.20 41.91 -15.23
N GLU A 184 -11.04 40.91 -14.95
CA GLU A 184 -12.48 41.09 -14.75
C GLU A 184 -12.78 41.91 -13.49
N ALA A 185 -12.03 41.68 -12.41
CA ALA A 185 -12.12 42.47 -11.18
C ALA A 185 -11.72 43.94 -11.44
N ASP A 186 -10.60 44.16 -12.13
CA ASP A 186 -10.14 45.50 -12.51
C ASP A 186 -11.14 46.22 -13.41
N THR A 187 -11.68 45.52 -14.42
CA THR A 187 -12.69 46.08 -15.33
C THR A 187 -13.96 46.47 -14.58
N SER A 188 -14.40 45.62 -13.64
CA SER A 188 -15.58 45.90 -12.81
C SER A 188 -15.33 47.06 -11.85
N GLY A 189 -14.13 47.16 -11.29
CA GLY A 189 -13.69 48.30 -10.49
C GLY A 189 -13.68 49.62 -11.28
N LEU A 190 -13.15 49.60 -12.52
CA LEU A 190 -13.16 50.75 -13.41
C LEU A 190 -14.57 51.19 -13.80
N ARG A 191 -15.50 50.25 -14.04
CA ARG A 191 -16.92 50.58 -14.29
C ARG A 191 -17.54 51.29 -13.10
N ARG A 192 -17.28 50.82 -11.87
CA ARG A 192 -17.77 51.49 -10.65
C ARG A 192 -17.20 52.90 -10.51
N VAL A 193 -15.91 53.09 -10.75
CA VAL A 193 -15.28 54.42 -10.73
C VAL A 193 -15.91 55.34 -11.78
N LEU A 194 -16.21 54.82 -12.98
CA LEU A 194 -16.92 55.57 -14.01
C LEU A 194 -18.34 55.97 -13.57
N GLU A 195 -19.09 55.08 -12.94
CA GLU A 195 -20.42 55.37 -12.38
C GLU A 195 -20.34 56.45 -11.29
N GLU A 196 -19.37 56.37 -10.38
CA GLU A 196 -19.13 57.38 -9.34
C GLU A 196 -18.77 58.75 -9.95
N LEU A 197 -17.91 58.78 -10.97
CA LEU A 197 -17.57 60.00 -11.71
C LEU A 197 -18.77 60.58 -12.45
N THR A 198 -19.59 59.72 -13.05
CA THR A 198 -20.80 60.14 -13.77
C THR A 198 -21.79 60.79 -12.80
N LEU A 199 -22.00 60.19 -11.63
CA LEU A 199 -22.84 60.76 -10.57
C LEU A 199 -22.32 62.13 -10.11
N CYS A 200 -21.01 62.24 -9.86
CA CYS A 200 -20.37 63.51 -9.49
C CYS A 200 -20.53 64.58 -10.58
N THR A 201 -20.39 64.18 -11.86
CA THR A 201 -20.59 65.09 -12.99
C THR A 201 -22.03 65.60 -13.04
N THR A 202 -23.02 64.71 -12.89
CA THR A 202 -24.44 65.11 -12.87
C THR A 202 -24.77 66.01 -11.68
N ASP A 203 -24.19 65.77 -10.50
CA ASP A 203 -24.38 66.63 -9.33
C ASP A 203 -23.80 68.05 -9.56
N LEU A 204 -22.60 68.12 -10.14
CA LEU A 204 -21.98 69.39 -10.53
C LEU A 204 -22.76 70.11 -11.63
N GLU A 205 -23.33 69.38 -12.59
CA GLU A 205 -24.20 69.94 -13.64
C GLU A 205 -25.46 70.56 -13.01
N ILE A 206 -26.14 69.86 -12.11
CA ILE A 206 -27.31 70.39 -11.38
C ILE A 206 -26.94 71.64 -10.57
N GLN A 207 -25.78 71.65 -9.89
CA GLN A 207 -25.32 72.84 -9.17
C GLN A 207 -25.02 74.02 -10.11
N CYS A 208 -24.42 73.76 -11.28
CA CYS A 208 -24.19 74.79 -12.29
C CYS A 208 -25.53 75.35 -12.81
N GLU A 209 -26.48 74.49 -13.15
CA GLU A 209 -27.82 74.88 -13.61
C GLU A 209 -28.52 75.74 -12.56
N ALA A 210 -28.55 75.30 -11.30
CA ALA A 210 -29.16 76.05 -10.20
C ALA A 210 -28.52 77.45 -10.01
N LEU A 211 -27.19 77.56 -10.08
CA LEU A 211 -26.50 78.85 -9.99
C LEU A 211 -26.78 79.76 -11.21
N THR A 212 -26.93 79.18 -12.41
CA THR A 212 -27.31 79.94 -13.60
C THR A 212 -28.76 80.43 -13.52
N GLU A 213 -29.67 79.63 -12.99
CA GLU A 213 -31.05 80.03 -12.70
C GLU A 213 -31.09 81.17 -11.68
N GLU A 214 -30.30 81.09 -10.60
CA GLU A 214 -30.20 82.17 -9.62
C GLU A 214 -29.65 83.48 -10.24
N LEU A 215 -28.62 83.38 -11.10
CA LEU A 215 -28.08 84.53 -11.81
C LEU A 215 -29.12 85.17 -12.75
N THR A 216 -29.84 84.37 -13.54
CA THR A 216 -30.87 84.89 -14.44
C THR A 216 -32.04 85.50 -13.66
N TYR A 217 -32.42 84.91 -12.53
CA TYR A 217 -33.42 85.46 -11.62
C TYR A 217 -32.98 86.83 -11.06
N LEU A 218 -31.75 86.95 -10.57
CA LEU A 218 -31.19 88.21 -10.07
C LEU A 218 -31.10 89.28 -11.16
N GLN A 219 -30.69 88.92 -12.38
CA GLN A 219 -30.64 89.84 -13.52
C GLN A 219 -32.03 90.37 -13.88
N LYS A 220 -33.02 89.48 -13.96
CA LYS A 220 -34.40 89.85 -14.25
C LYS A 220 -34.98 90.74 -13.16
N ASN A 221 -34.73 90.42 -11.89
CA ASN A 221 -35.18 91.24 -10.77
C ASN A 221 -34.54 92.64 -10.82
N HIS A 222 -33.25 92.73 -11.13
CA HIS A 222 -32.57 94.02 -11.32
C HIS A 222 -33.15 94.81 -12.50
N GLU A 223 -33.43 94.16 -13.62
CA GLU A 223 -34.03 94.80 -14.80
C GLU A 223 -35.45 95.32 -14.51
N GLU A 224 -36.26 94.54 -13.79
CA GLU A 224 -37.58 94.95 -13.30
C GLU A 224 -37.49 96.14 -12.34
N GLU A 225 -36.59 96.11 -11.35
CA GLU A 225 -36.36 97.23 -10.42
C GLU A 225 -35.88 98.50 -11.16
N MET A 226 -34.96 98.36 -12.11
CA MET A 226 -34.50 99.46 -12.95
C MET A 226 -35.62 99.99 -13.85
N GLY A 227 -36.48 99.13 -14.39
CA GLY A 227 -37.67 99.53 -15.14
C GLY A 227 -38.67 100.32 -14.28
N VAL A 228 -38.90 99.89 -13.04
CA VAL A 228 -39.72 100.63 -12.07
C VAL A 228 -39.10 101.99 -11.74
N LEU A 229 -37.79 102.06 -11.48
CA LEU A 229 -37.08 103.31 -11.20
C LEU A 229 -37.03 104.25 -12.41
N GLN A 230 -36.91 103.72 -13.63
CA GLN A 230 -36.93 104.49 -14.87
C GLN A 230 -38.33 105.02 -15.19
N CYS A 231 -39.38 104.23 -14.92
CA CYS A 231 -40.77 104.69 -14.95
C CYS A 231 -41.06 105.74 -13.85
N ALA A 232 -40.46 105.59 -12.65
CA ALA A 232 -40.55 106.58 -11.59
C ALA A 232 -39.83 107.89 -11.93
N SER A 233 -38.80 107.85 -12.79
CA SER A 233 -38.07 109.03 -13.25
C SER A 233 -38.68 109.71 -14.48
N GLY A 234 -39.77 109.17 -15.06
CA GLY A 234 -40.42 109.69 -16.29
C GLY A 234 -41.94 109.90 -16.21
N GLY A 235 -42.57 109.75 -15.05
CA GLY A 235 -44.02 109.85 -14.89
C GLY A 235 -44.49 111.15 -14.23
N ASN A 236 -44.89 112.13 -15.06
CA ASN A 236 -45.82 113.18 -14.63
C ASN A 236 -47.10 112.50 -14.12
N VAL A 237 -47.44 112.75 -12.86
CA VAL A 237 -48.60 112.20 -12.17
C VAL A 237 -49.87 112.78 -12.80
N ASN A 238 -50.48 112.05 -13.75
CA ASN A 238 -51.85 112.29 -14.19
C ASN A 238 -52.80 111.39 -13.40
N VAL A 239 -53.43 111.96 -12.37
CA VAL A 239 -54.50 111.33 -11.60
C VAL A 239 -55.81 111.65 -12.31
N GLU A 240 -56.24 110.77 -13.21
CA GLU A 240 -57.61 110.80 -13.74
C GLU A 240 -58.51 109.98 -12.82
N MET A 241 -59.30 110.74 -12.06
CA MET A 241 -60.39 110.30 -11.21
C MET A 241 -61.49 109.68 -12.08
N ASN A 242 -61.38 108.38 -12.38
CA ASN A 242 -62.52 107.60 -12.82
C ASN A 242 -63.40 107.32 -11.59
N ALA A 243 -64.51 108.03 -11.52
CA ALA A 243 -65.56 107.79 -10.54
C ALA A 243 -66.12 106.37 -10.75
N VAL A 244 -65.62 105.41 -9.96
CA VAL A 244 -66.16 104.07 -9.86
C VAL A 244 -67.60 104.20 -9.33
N PRO A 245 -68.61 103.59 -9.99
CA PRO A 245 -69.99 103.61 -9.52
C PRO A 245 -70.05 103.02 -8.11
N GLY A 246 -70.88 103.59 -7.24
CA GLY A 246 -71.00 103.22 -5.83
C GLY A 246 -70.84 101.71 -5.63
N VAL A 247 -69.71 101.32 -5.02
CA VAL A 247 -69.36 99.93 -4.79
C VAL A 247 -70.46 99.33 -3.93
N ASP A 248 -71.20 98.37 -4.48
CA ASP A 248 -72.13 97.56 -3.72
C ASP A 248 -71.32 96.82 -2.66
N LEU A 249 -71.35 97.35 -1.43
CA LEU A 249 -70.60 96.84 -0.30
C LEU A 249 -70.93 95.37 -0.03
N THR A 250 -72.14 94.95 -0.39
CA THR A 250 -72.59 93.56 -0.33
C THR A 250 -71.85 92.69 -1.34
N ALA A 251 -71.70 93.15 -2.59
CA ALA A 251 -70.93 92.47 -3.61
C ALA A 251 -69.42 92.42 -3.26
N LEU A 252 -68.85 93.50 -2.72
CA LEU A 252 -67.45 93.53 -2.29
C LEU A 252 -67.19 92.59 -1.11
N LEU A 253 -68.05 92.59 -0.08
CA LEU A 253 -67.92 91.68 1.06
C LEU A 253 -68.11 90.21 0.65
N ASN A 254 -69.03 89.93 -0.29
CA ASN A 254 -69.20 88.59 -0.86
C ASN A 254 -67.98 88.17 -1.68
N ASN A 255 -67.39 89.06 -2.48
CA ASN A 255 -66.15 88.78 -3.20
C ASN A 255 -64.99 88.54 -2.24
N MET A 256 -64.81 89.36 -1.20
CA MET A 256 -63.78 89.12 -0.19
C MET A 256 -63.99 87.76 0.50
N ARG A 257 -65.24 87.38 0.79
CA ARG A 257 -65.55 86.08 1.37
C ARG A 257 -65.21 84.93 0.43
N ALA A 258 -65.54 85.06 -0.87
CA ALA A 258 -65.21 84.09 -1.89
C ALA A 258 -63.68 83.92 -2.02
N GLU A 259 -62.92 85.01 -2.08
CA GLU A 259 -61.45 84.97 -2.12
C GLU A 259 -60.84 84.28 -0.88
N TYR A 260 -61.39 84.53 0.32
CA TYR A 260 -60.94 83.83 1.53
C TYR A 260 -61.35 82.36 1.55
N GLU A 261 -62.52 82.02 1.02
CA GLU A 261 -63.00 80.64 0.91
C GLU A 261 -62.17 79.85 -0.11
N ASP A 262 -61.84 80.47 -1.24
CA ASP A 262 -60.92 79.93 -2.25
C ASP A 262 -59.51 79.74 -1.68
N LEU A 263 -58.97 80.73 -0.96
CA LEU A 263 -57.67 80.62 -0.29
C LEU A 263 -57.65 79.53 0.78
N ALA A 264 -58.72 79.42 1.58
CA ALA A 264 -58.86 78.37 2.59
C ALA A 264 -58.98 76.98 1.94
N GLU A 265 -59.70 76.87 0.83
CA GLU A 265 -59.82 75.62 0.10
C GLU A 265 -58.51 75.24 -0.61
N GLN A 266 -57.79 76.21 -1.18
CA GLN A 266 -56.45 76.03 -1.74
C GLN A 266 -55.49 75.51 -0.65
N ASN A 267 -55.47 76.15 0.51
CA ASN A 267 -54.63 75.75 1.65
C ASN A 267 -54.97 74.33 2.13
N ARG A 268 -56.26 73.97 2.20
CA ARG A 268 -56.71 72.60 2.51
C ARG A 268 -56.19 71.61 1.48
N LYS A 269 -56.35 71.89 0.18
CA LYS A 269 -55.88 71.03 -0.92
C LYS A 269 -54.35 70.86 -0.88
N ASP A 270 -53.61 71.93 -0.63
CA ASP A 270 -52.15 71.92 -0.53
C ASP A 270 -51.66 71.11 0.69
N ALA A 271 -52.34 71.25 1.83
CA ALA A 271 -52.06 70.46 3.03
C ALA A 271 -52.35 68.96 2.82
N GLU A 272 -53.47 68.62 2.18
CA GLU A 272 -53.81 67.25 1.80
C GLU A 272 -52.80 66.67 0.80
N ALA A 273 -52.39 67.44 -0.21
CA ALA A 273 -51.37 67.04 -1.17
C ALA A 273 -50.02 66.77 -0.50
N CYS A 274 -49.55 67.68 0.35
CA CYS A 274 -48.31 67.53 1.11
C CYS A 274 -48.36 66.31 2.06
N PHE A 275 -49.49 66.08 2.73
CA PHE A 275 -49.67 64.89 3.57
C PHE A 275 -49.64 63.60 2.74
N ASN A 276 -50.31 63.59 1.59
CA ASN A 276 -50.35 62.43 0.71
C ASN A 276 -48.96 62.11 0.12
N GLU A 277 -48.21 63.12 -0.29
CA GLU A 277 -46.84 62.98 -0.78
C GLU A 277 -45.91 62.42 0.30
N LYS A 278 -45.93 63.00 1.52
CA LYS A 278 -45.13 62.49 2.66
C LYS A 278 -45.55 61.08 3.08
N SER A 279 -46.84 60.77 3.01
CA SER A 279 -47.33 59.43 3.33
C SER A 279 -46.97 58.41 2.24
N ALA A 280 -46.97 58.81 0.97
CA ALA A 280 -46.57 57.96 -0.15
C ALA A 280 -45.07 57.65 -0.10
N THR A 281 -44.23 58.67 0.12
CA THR A 281 -42.77 58.51 0.28
C THR A 281 -42.43 57.63 1.48
N LEU A 282 -43.08 57.82 2.64
CA LEU A 282 -42.88 56.96 3.80
C LEU A 282 -43.30 55.51 3.54
N ARG A 283 -44.43 55.28 2.85
CA ARG A 283 -44.87 53.92 2.47
C ARG A 283 -43.89 53.26 1.50
N GLN A 284 -43.36 54.02 0.55
CA GLN A 284 -42.34 53.54 -0.38
C GLN A 284 -41.07 53.14 0.38
N GLN A 285 -40.56 54.00 1.27
CA GLN A 285 -39.40 53.68 2.11
C GLN A 285 -39.61 52.43 2.97
N ILE A 286 -40.78 52.29 3.61
CA ILE A 286 -41.09 51.09 4.39
C ILE A 286 -41.10 49.83 3.50
N SER A 287 -41.61 49.92 2.28
CA SER A 287 -41.60 48.81 1.32
C SER A 287 -40.18 48.45 0.90
N ASP A 288 -39.36 49.44 0.61
CA ASP A 288 -37.96 49.26 0.18
C ASP A 288 -37.12 48.68 1.32
N ASP A 289 -37.25 49.21 2.54
CA ASP A 289 -36.58 48.72 3.76
C ASP A 289 -37.01 47.28 4.09
N SER A 290 -38.30 46.97 3.96
CA SER A 290 -38.83 45.61 4.11
C SER A 290 -38.24 44.67 3.06
N GLY A 291 -38.14 45.13 1.80
CA GLY A 291 -37.48 44.43 0.70
C GLY A 291 -36.02 44.11 1.03
N ALA A 292 -35.23 45.13 1.39
CA ALA A 292 -33.82 44.99 1.75
C ALA A 292 -33.62 44.05 2.95
N LEU A 293 -34.47 44.15 3.99
CA LEU A 293 -34.41 43.28 5.16
C LEU A 293 -34.73 41.82 4.81
N THR A 294 -35.69 41.57 3.91
CA THR A 294 -35.99 40.22 3.45
C THR A 294 -34.87 39.63 2.59
N ALA A 295 -34.24 40.42 1.73
CA ALA A 295 -33.08 40.02 0.93
C ALA A 295 -31.89 39.62 1.82
N ALA A 296 -31.52 40.49 2.77
CA ALA A 296 -30.45 40.21 3.73
C ALA A 296 -30.74 38.96 4.59
N ARG A 297 -32.01 38.74 4.95
CA ARG A 297 -32.42 37.52 5.67
C ARG A 297 -32.26 36.27 4.80
N CYS A 298 -32.61 36.33 3.51
CA CYS A 298 -32.42 35.22 2.57
C CYS A 298 -30.93 34.88 2.43
N GLU A 299 -30.08 35.88 2.17
CA GLU A 299 -28.62 35.71 2.08
C GLU A 299 -28.04 35.07 3.35
N LEU A 300 -28.47 35.51 4.54
CA LEU A 300 -28.03 34.93 5.80
C LEU A 300 -28.47 33.47 5.94
N THR A 301 -29.66 33.10 5.47
CA THR A 301 -30.10 31.70 5.49
C THR A 301 -29.38 30.83 4.47
N GLU A 302 -28.98 31.38 3.32
CA GLU A 302 -28.17 30.68 2.31
C GLU A 302 -26.75 30.47 2.81
N LEU A 303 -26.11 31.49 3.37
CA LEU A 303 -24.78 31.36 4.00
C LEU A 303 -24.78 30.33 5.13
N LYS A 304 -25.84 30.29 5.96
CA LYS A 304 -25.98 29.24 6.99
C LYS A 304 -26.11 27.85 6.40
N ARG A 305 -26.87 27.66 5.31
CA ARG A 305 -26.97 26.37 4.62
C ARG A 305 -25.63 25.97 4.02
N ASN A 306 -24.92 26.89 3.39
CA ASN A 306 -23.59 26.63 2.81
C ASN A 306 -22.58 26.23 3.90
N LEU A 307 -22.57 26.92 5.04
CA LEU A 307 -21.73 26.56 6.18
C LEU A 307 -22.03 25.14 6.67
N GLN A 308 -23.31 24.80 6.83
CA GLN A 308 -23.72 23.45 7.26
C GLN A 308 -23.29 22.37 6.26
N THR A 309 -23.46 22.62 4.95
CA THR A 309 -23.01 21.69 3.90
C THR A 309 -21.50 21.48 3.98
N LEU A 310 -20.73 22.57 4.09
CA LEU A 310 -19.28 22.52 4.18
C LEU A 310 -18.79 21.81 5.46
N GLU A 311 -19.50 21.98 6.57
CA GLU A 311 -19.22 21.28 7.84
C GLU A 311 -19.49 19.77 7.73
N ILE A 312 -20.55 19.36 7.05
CA ILE A 312 -20.85 17.95 6.77
C ILE A 312 -19.77 17.36 5.85
N GLU A 313 -19.38 18.08 4.80
CA GLU A 313 -18.30 17.66 3.91
C GLU A 313 -16.99 17.48 4.69
N LEU A 314 -16.63 18.44 5.55
CA LEU A 314 -15.46 18.34 6.42
C LEU A 314 -15.52 17.10 7.32
N GLN A 315 -16.66 16.86 7.99
CA GLN A 315 -16.85 15.67 8.83
C GLN A 315 -16.74 14.37 8.03
N SER A 316 -17.27 14.35 6.80
CA SER A 316 -17.19 13.18 5.92
C SER A 316 -15.74 12.88 5.48
N LEU A 317 -14.96 13.93 5.18
CA LEU A 317 -13.55 13.82 4.84
C LEU A 317 -12.72 13.36 6.04
N MET A 318 -13.02 13.85 7.25
CA MET A 318 -12.38 13.37 8.48
C MET A 318 -12.66 11.88 8.72
N ALA A 319 -13.90 11.43 8.52
CA ALA A 319 -14.26 10.02 8.64
C ALA A 319 -13.56 9.14 7.58
N MET A 320 -13.49 9.63 6.34
CA MET A 320 -12.78 8.95 5.25
C MET A 320 -11.28 8.83 5.58
N LYS A 321 -10.65 9.91 6.02
CA LYS A 321 -9.25 9.91 6.47
C LYS A 321 -9.03 8.87 7.57
N GLN A 322 -9.88 8.86 8.61
CA GLN A 322 -9.78 7.90 9.70
C GLN A 322 -9.90 6.45 9.20
N SER A 323 -10.80 6.18 8.24
CA SER A 323 -10.94 4.84 7.65
C SER A 323 -9.67 4.39 6.92
N TYR A 324 -8.98 5.30 6.21
CA TYR A 324 -7.73 5.00 5.55
C TYR A 324 -6.58 4.80 6.54
N GLU A 325 -6.51 5.60 7.61
CA GLU A 325 -5.53 5.41 8.69
C GLU A 325 -5.71 4.05 9.39
N CYS A 326 -6.95 3.65 9.67
CA CYS A 326 -7.26 2.33 10.22
C CYS A 326 -6.84 1.20 9.26
N SER A 327 -7.19 1.31 7.98
CA SER A 327 -6.82 0.30 6.97
C SER A 327 -5.30 0.18 6.81
N LEU A 328 -4.59 1.31 6.84
CA LEU A 328 -3.13 1.33 6.81
C LEU A 328 -2.54 0.61 8.03
N ALA A 329 -3.01 0.93 9.24
CA ALA A 329 -2.56 0.30 10.47
C ALA A 329 -2.86 -1.22 10.50
N GLU A 330 -4.01 -1.65 9.98
CA GLU A 330 -4.34 -3.07 9.84
C GLU A 330 -3.39 -3.78 8.87
N ILE A 331 -3.11 -3.18 7.71
CA ILE A 331 -2.18 -3.73 6.72
C ILE A 331 -0.76 -3.81 7.29
N GLU A 332 -0.27 -2.75 7.91
CA GLU A 332 1.03 -2.72 8.58
C GLU A 332 1.12 -3.80 9.67
N GLY A 333 0.09 -3.93 10.50
CA GLY A 333 -0.01 -4.99 11.51
C GLY A 333 0.05 -6.39 10.90
N ASN A 334 -0.68 -6.62 9.81
CA ASN A 334 -0.67 -7.91 9.09
C ASN A 334 0.72 -8.23 8.51
N TYR A 335 1.40 -7.24 7.92
CA TYR A 335 2.77 -7.43 7.43
C TYR A 335 3.77 -7.68 8.56
N CYS A 336 3.63 -6.98 9.70
CA CYS A 336 4.46 -7.23 10.88
C CYS A 336 4.32 -8.68 11.38
N VAL A 337 3.09 -9.22 11.42
CA VAL A 337 2.84 -10.61 11.80
C VAL A 337 3.44 -11.58 10.78
N GLN A 338 3.29 -11.31 9.47
CA GLN A 338 3.89 -12.16 8.44
C GLN A 338 5.42 -12.17 8.50
N LEU A 339 6.04 -11.01 8.72
CA LEU A 339 7.48 -10.89 8.91
C LEU A 339 7.94 -11.67 10.16
N GLN A 340 7.19 -11.56 11.26
CA GLN A 340 7.48 -12.34 12.47
C GLN A 340 7.39 -13.85 12.20
N GLN A 341 6.35 -14.31 11.49
CA GLN A 341 6.21 -15.73 11.14
C GLN A 341 7.37 -16.24 10.28
N ILE A 342 7.83 -15.45 9.31
CA ILE A 342 9.01 -15.80 8.49
C ILE A 342 10.26 -15.83 9.37
N GLN A 343 10.45 -14.85 10.26
CA GLN A 343 11.57 -14.81 11.20
C GLN A 343 11.59 -16.03 12.12
N ASP A 344 10.43 -16.46 12.63
CA ASP A 344 10.29 -17.66 13.46
C ASP A 344 10.65 -18.92 12.67
N GLN A 345 10.21 -19.03 11.41
CA GLN A 345 10.57 -20.14 10.53
C GLN A 345 12.07 -20.18 10.24
N ILE A 346 12.70 -19.04 10.01
CA ILE A 346 14.15 -18.93 9.86
C ILE A 346 14.83 -19.41 11.15
N GLY A 347 14.38 -18.96 12.32
CA GLY A 347 14.93 -19.38 13.61
C GLY A 347 14.87 -20.90 13.81
N VAL A 348 13.74 -21.53 13.51
CA VAL A 348 13.61 -23.01 13.57
C VAL A 348 14.59 -23.69 12.61
N LYS A 349 14.79 -23.14 11.40
CA LYS A 349 15.73 -23.71 10.43
C LYS A 349 17.18 -23.53 10.85
N GLU A 350 17.53 -22.38 11.42
CA GLU A 350 18.85 -22.12 11.99
C GLU A 350 19.15 -23.06 13.16
N GLU A 351 18.18 -23.31 14.04
CA GLU A 351 18.31 -24.27 15.14
C GLU A 351 18.51 -25.70 14.62
N GLN A 352 17.73 -26.14 13.62
CA GLN A 352 17.91 -27.44 12.96
C GLN A 352 19.31 -27.59 12.34
N LEU A 353 19.81 -26.55 11.66
CA LEU A 353 21.17 -26.56 11.10
C LEU A 353 22.23 -26.63 12.19
N GLN A 354 22.06 -25.88 13.28
CA GLN A 354 22.98 -25.92 14.41
C GLN A 354 23.00 -27.30 15.07
N GLN A 355 21.84 -27.93 15.25
CA GLN A 355 21.72 -29.29 15.78
C GLN A 355 22.49 -30.29 14.92
N ILE A 356 22.25 -30.30 13.59
CA ILE A 356 22.95 -31.22 12.66
C ILE A 356 24.47 -30.99 12.70
N ARG A 357 24.93 -29.73 12.78
CA ARG A 357 26.36 -29.42 12.90
C ARG A 357 26.94 -30.02 14.18
N THR A 358 26.30 -29.81 15.32
CA THR A 358 26.78 -30.37 16.60
C THR A 358 26.77 -31.90 16.62
N GLU A 359 25.76 -32.53 16.01
CA GLU A 359 25.70 -33.98 15.87
C GLU A 359 26.81 -34.52 14.96
N THR A 360 27.06 -33.85 13.84
CA THR A 360 28.13 -34.22 12.90
C THR A 360 29.52 -34.07 13.55
N GLU A 361 29.73 -32.99 14.31
CA GLU A 361 30.95 -32.78 15.09
C GLU A 361 31.12 -33.88 16.16
N GLY A 362 30.04 -34.28 16.83
CA GLY A 362 30.04 -35.41 17.77
C GLY A 362 30.41 -36.73 17.11
N GLN A 363 29.76 -37.08 15.99
CA GLN A 363 30.05 -38.30 15.22
C GLN A 363 31.50 -38.33 14.72
N LYS A 364 32.04 -37.17 14.31
CA LYS A 364 33.44 -37.05 13.91
C LYS A 364 34.39 -37.39 15.07
N LEU A 365 34.13 -36.87 16.27
CA LEU A 365 34.94 -37.16 17.45
C LEU A 365 34.88 -38.64 17.84
N GLU A 366 33.70 -39.26 17.79
CA GLU A 366 33.55 -40.71 18.03
C GLU A 366 34.32 -41.54 16.99
N HIS A 367 34.26 -41.15 15.72
CA HIS A 367 35.01 -41.80 14.65
C HIS A 367 36.53 -41.67 14.84
N ASP A 368 37.01 -40.48 15.21
CA ASP A 368 38.43 -40.26 15.51
C ASP A 368 38.90 -41.13 16.69
N GLN A 369 38.09 -41.28 17.75
CA GLN A 369 38.38 -42.20 18.85
C GLN A 369 38.42 -43.67 18.42
N LEU A 370 37.50 -44.10 17.55
CA LEU A 370 37.50 -45.47 17.02
C LEU A 370 38.72 -45.73 16.12
N LEU A 371 39.15 -44.74 15.35
CA LEU A 371 40.38 -44.81 14.57
C LEU A 371 41.61 -44.97 15.49
N ASP A 372 41.69 -44.23 16.58
CA ASP A 372 42.78 -44.36 17.55
C ASP A 372 42.83 -45.76 18.18
N ILE A 373 41.68 -46.30 18.60
CA ILE A 373 41.57 -47.67 19.13
C ILE A 373 41.96 -48.69 18.06
N LYS A 374 41.51 -48.52 16.82
CA LYS A 374 41.88 -49.39 15.70
C LYS A 374 43.39 -49.40 15.49
N ILE A 375 44.03 -48.23 15.48
CA ILE A 375 45.48 -48.10 15.34
C ILE A 375 46.20 -48.80 16.51
N PHE A 376 45.67 -48.70 17.73
CA PHE A 376 46.21 -49.41 18.89
C PHE A 376 46.11 -50.93 18.74
N LEU A 377 44.92 -51.46 18.40
CA LEU A 377 44.71 -52.89 18.18
C LEU A 377 45.54 -53.44 17.02
N GLU A 378 45.69 -52.69 15.93
CA GLU A 378 46.56 -53.06 14.81
C GLU A 378 48.03 -53.18 15.25
N LYS A 379 48.50 -52.32 16.17
CA LYS A 379 49.85 -52.45 16.76
C LYS A 379 49.94 -53.69 17.64
N GLU A 380 48.93 -53.98 18.45
CA GLU A 380 48.89 -55.15 19.33
C GLU A 380 48.91 -56.46 18.52
N ILE A 381 48.07 -56.57 17.48
CA ILE A 381 48.07 -57.72 16.55
C ILE A 381 49.43 -57.89 15.90
N LYS A 382 50.07 -56.81 15.42
CA LYS A 382 51.43 -56.87 14.88
C LYS A 382 52.43 -57.42 15.90
N THR A 383 52.31 -57.03 17.18
CA THR A 383 53.15 -57.61 18.23
C THR A 383 52.86 -59.08 18.48
N TYR A 384 51.58 -59.51 18.47
CA TYR A 384 51.22 -60.92 18.60
C TYR A 384 51.73 -61.76 17.42
N CYS A 385 51.57 -61.28 16.17
CA CYS A 385 52.12 -61.94 14.99
C CYS A 385 53.65 -62.11 15.09
N ASN A 386 54.37 -61.08 15.54
CA ASN A 386 55.82 -61.17 15.72
C ASN A 386 56.24 -62.20 16.79
N LEU A 387 55.44 -62.38 17.84
CA LEU A 387 55.69 -63.38 18.89
C LEU A 387 55.43 -64.81 18.37
N LEU A 388 54.34 -65.01 17.63
CA LEU A 388 54.01 -66.27 16.97
C LEU A 388 55.08 -66.64 15.91
N ASP A 389 55.50 -65.70 15.07
CA ASP A 389 56.60 -65.86 14.11
C ASP A 389 57.97 -66.09 14.80
N GLY A 390 58.10 -65.67 16.07
CA GLY A 390 59.25 -65.94 16.92
C GLY A 390 59.29 -67.37 17.44
N GLU A 391 58.14 -67.99 17.67
CA GLU A 391 58.00 -69.37 18.13
C GLU A 391 58.10 -70.38 16.96
N GLU A 392 57.62 -69.99 15.77
CA GLU A 392 57.73 -70.83 14.55
C GLU A 392 59.17 -70.90 14.00
N ARG A 393 60.08 -70.01 14.44
CA ARG A 393 61.52 -70.10 14.11
C ARG A 393 62.30 -71.17 14.89
N ARG A 394 61.64 -72.05 15.64
CA ARG A 394 62.25 -73.29 16.19
C ARG A 394 61.74 -74.61 15.59
N SER A 395 60.88 -74.57 14.58
CA SER A 395 60.45 -75.78 13.86
C SER A 395 60.49 -75.56 12.35
N GLU A 396 61.67 -75.84 11.79
CA GLU A 396 61.95 -76.26 10.40
C GLU A 396 61.09 -75.73 9.24
N SER A 397 61.71 -74.80 8.49
CA SER A 397 61.95 -74.87 7.04
C SER A 397 60.81 -75.37 6.12
N THR A 398 60.30 -74.48 5.26
CA THR A 398 60.63 -74.44 3.81
C THR A 398 59.80 -73.34 3.13
N CYS A 399 60.48 -72.41 2.46
CA CYS A 399 59.93 -71.37 1.59
C CYS A 399 59.41 -72.00 0.27
N PRO A 400 58.49 -71.39 -0.52
CA PRO A 400 58.86 -70.14 -1.22
C PRO A 400 57.75 -69.09 -1.41
N LYS A 401 58.17 -67.85 -1.12
CA LYS A 401 57.85 -66.57 -1.76
C LYS A 401 56.91 -66.62 -2.99
N SER A 402 55.75 -66.00 -2.87
CA SER A 402 55.00 -65.41 -3.99
C SER A 402 54.77 -63.91 -3.74
N LYS A 403 55.59 -63.12 -4.43
CA LYS A 403 55.36 -61.75 -4.93
C LYS A 403 54.30 -60.91 -4.22
N GLU A 404 54.77 -60.11 -3.28
CA GLU A 404 54.13 -58.89 -2.80
C GLU A 404 54.21 -57.81 -3.88
N SER A 405 53.06 -57.44 -4.45
CA SER A 405 52.91 -56.22 -5.25
C SER A 405 52.86 -55.03 -4.29
N LYS A 406 53.91 -54.22 -4.34
CA LYS A 406 54.06 -52.96 -3.59
C LYS A 406 52.86 -52.06 -3.79
N SER A 407 52.14 -51.78 -2.69
CA SER A 407 51.36 -50.57 -2.54
C SER A 407 52.35 -49.41 -2.33
N ALA A 408 52.37 -48.47 -3.28
CA ALA A 408 53.00 -47.18 -3.08
C ALA A 408 51.90 -46.18 -2.70
N ASN A 409 51.81 -45.88 -1.42
CA ASN A 409 51.24 -44.63 -0.94
C ASN A 409 52.15 -43.49 -1.42
N SER A 410 51.58 -42.55 -2.17
CA SER A 410 52.06 -41.18 -2.32
C SER A 410 50.86 -40.31 -1.96
N GLU A 411 50.79 -39.89 -0.71
CA GLU A 411 51.00 -38.48 -0.35
C GLU A 411 49.95 -37.54 -0.97
N ASN A 412 48.94 -37.26 -0.14
CA ASN A 412 48.33 -35.96 0.09
C ASN A 412 48.82 -34.83 -0.83
N GLN A 413 47.97 -34.42 -1.76
CA GLN A 413 47.85 -33.02 -2.14
C GLN A 413 46.38 -32.60 -1.96
N ILE A 414 46.05 -32.17 -0.74
CA ILE A 414 44.96 -31.22 -0.54
C ILE A 414 45.48 -29.91 -1.13
N LYS A 415 45.12 -29.62 -2.38
CA LYS A 415 45.22 -28.27 -2.92
C LYS A 415 44.08 -27.47 -2.29
N ASP A 416 44.38 -26.77 -1.21
CA ASP A 416 43.60 -25.61 -0.78
C ASP A 416 43.71 -24.57 -1.90
N SER A 417 42.74 -24.56 -2.82
CA SER A 417 42.48 -23.40 -3.64
C SER A 417 41.73 -22.40 -2.78
N THR A 418 42.46 -21.48 -2.13
CA THR A 418 41.89 -20.22 -1.64
C THR A 418 41.35 -19.46 -2.85
N GLU A 419 40.05 -19.55 -3.08
CA GLU A 419 39.34 -18.70 -4.02
C GLU A 419 39.27 -17.29 -3.43
N GLU A 420 40.11 -16.39 -3.93
CA GLU A 420 40.02 -14.96 -3.67
C GLU A 420 38.83 -14.40 -4.47
N SER A 421 37.74 -14.06 -3.78
CA SER A 421 36.61 -13.36 -4.38
C SER A 421 36.92 -11.87 -4.53
N PHE A 422 37.09 -11.39 -5.77
CA PHE A 422 37.21 -9.97 -6.08
C PHE A 422 35.81 -9.36 -6.32
N VAL A 423 35.40 -8.40 -5.49
CA VAL A 423 34.20 -7.60 -5.73
C VAL A 423 34.57 -6.42 -6.63
N LYS A 424 34.07 -6.42 -7.87
CA LYS A 424 34.28 -5.35 -8.84
C LYS A 424 33.01 -4.51 -8.98
N THR A 425 33.01 -3.32 -8.40
CA THR A 425 31.92 -2.35 -8.56
C THR A 425 32.09 -1.61 -9.88
N VAL A 426 31.14 -1.79 -10.79
CA VAL A 426 31.05 -1.04 -12.05
C VAL A 426 29.93 -0.03 -11.88
N VAL A 427 30.25 1.26 -12.05
CA VAL A 427 29.27 2.32 -12.10
C VAL A 427 29.07 2.68 -13.57
N GLU A 428 27.82 2.55 -14.02
CA GLU A 428 27.40 2.80 -15.40
C GLU A 428 26.60 4.11 -15.42
N GLU A 429 27.06 5.09 -16.18
CA GLU A 429 26.37 6.37 -16.35
C GLU A 429 25.58 6.31 -17.67
N LEU A 430 24.25 6.30 -17.55
CA LEU A 430 23.30 6.18 -18.67
C LEU A 430 22.70 7.54 -19.03
N ASP A 431 22.47 7.80 -20.32
CA ASP A 431 21.67 8.96 -20.77
C ASP A 431 20.15 8.72 -20.61
N GLN A 432 19.34 9.74 -20.90
CA GLN A 432 17.87 9.69 -20.81
C GLN A 432 17.20 8.70 -21.80
N LEU A 433 17.97 8.10 -22.71
CA LEU A 433 17.55 7.11 -23.69
C LEU A 433 18.17 5.71 -23.43
N GLY A 434 18.88 5.54 -22.30
CA GLY A 434 19.44 4.25 -21.87
C GLY A 434 20.73 3.85 -22.57
N ASN A 435 21.41 4.78 -23.24
CA ASN A 435 22.72 4.51 -23.86
C ASN A 435 23.86 4.82 -22.87
N VAL A 436 24.88 3.96 -22.85
CA VAL A 436 26.03 4.07 -21.95
C VAL A 436 26.94 5.21 -22.38
N LEU A 437 27.02 6.28 -21.57
CA LEU A 437 27.83 7.46 -21.86
C LEU A 437 29.29 7.31 -21.44
N SER A 438 29.54 6.60 -20.33
CA SER A 438 30.91 6.33 -19.85
C SER A 438 30.97 5.08 -18.97
N LEU A 439 32.03 4.30 -19.13
CA LEU A 439 32.33 3.13 -18.29
C LEU A 439 33.64 3.37 -17.55
N ARG A 440 33.57 3.62 -16.23
CA ARG A 440 34.77 3.88 -15.43
C ARG A 440 34.94 2.83 -14.34
N VAL A 441 35.93 1.95 -14.53
CA VAL A 441 36.30 0.93 -13.53
C VAL A 441 37.13 1.60 -12.44
N HIS A 442 36.63 1.60 -11.20
CA HIS A 442 37.42 1.95 -10.02
C HIS A 442 37.97 0.65 -9.40
N SER A 443 39.28 0.58 -9.15
CA SER A 443 39.90 -0.53 -8.41
C SER A 443 40.59 0.01 -7.15
N VAL A 444 39.95 -0.14 -6.00
CA VAL A 444 40.53 -0.10 -4.64
C VAL A 444 39.48 -0.84 -3.78
N GLU A 445 39.75 -1.92 -3.03
CA GLU A 445 40.51 -1.93 -1.78
C GLU A 445 40.70 -3.38 -1.29
N GLU A 446 41.91 -3.71 -0.82
CA GLU A 446 42.27 -4.98 -0.20
C GLU A 446 41.83 -4.97 1.28
N LYS A 447 40.83 -5.79 1.67
CA LYS A 447 40.50 -6.00 3.08
C LYS A 447 40.99 -7.38 3.51
N SER A 448 42.18 -7.40 4.11
CA SER A 448 42.72 -8.56 4.81
C SER A 448 42.02 -8.73 6.16
N SER A 449 41.18 -9.76 6.28
CA SER A 449 40.58 -10.18 7.55
C SER A 449 41.64 -10.88 8.41
N LYS A 450 42.44 -10.10 9.17
CA LYS A 450 43.15 -10.64 10.33
C LYS A 450 42.17 -10.73 11.50
N ILE A 451 41.82 -11.97 11.83
CA ILE A 451 41.17 -12.37 13.07
C ILE A 451 41.97 -11.80 14.26
N SER A 452 41.33 -10.98 15.08
CA SER A 452 41.79 -10.71 16.44
C SER A 452 40.63 -10.94 17.39
N ASN A 453 40.79 -11.95 18.25
CA ASN A 453 39.92 -12.23 19.38
C ASN A 453 39.94 -11.05 20.34
N ILE A 454 38.83 -10.34 20.52
CA ILE A 454 38.63 -9.43 21.66
C ILE A 454 37.17 -9.55 22.15
N THR A 455 37.04 -10.31 23.23
CA THR A 455 36.24 -10.10 24.45
C THR A 455 34.96 -9.24 24.36
N MET A 456 33.85 -9.87 24.72
CA MET A 456 32.58 -9.23 25.08
C MET A 456 32.75 -8.18 26.17
N GLU A 457 32.22 -6.98 25.96
CA GLU A 457 31.66 -6.18 27.05
C GLU A 457 30.42 -5.41 26.60
N GLN A 458 29.35 -5.56 27.39
CA GLN A 458 28.05 -4.92 27.24
C GLN A 458 28.15 -3.40 27.38
N ARG A 459 27.44 -2.63 26.54
CA ARG A 459 26.90 -1.34 26.97
C ARG A 459 25.63 -0.93 26.22
N LEU A 460 24.58 -0.70 27.03
CA LEU A 460 23.24 -0.22 26.70
C LEU A 460 23.26 1.14 25.96
N PRO A 461 22.25 1.45 25.12
CA PRO A 461 22.08 2.78 24.56
C PRO A 461 21.32 3.68 25.55
N THR A 462 21.97 4.76 26.00
CA THR A 462 21.32 5.89 26.67
C THR A 462 20.73 6.85 25.64
N LYS A 463 19.44 7.13 25.79
CA LYS A 463 18.70 8.26 25.20
C LYS A 463 19.36 9.60 25.53
N ALA A 464 19.41 10.49 24.54
CA ALA A 464 19.35 11.95 24.67
C ALA A 464 18.74 12.45 23.34
N SER A 465 17.51 12.95 23.31
CA SER A 465 16.98 14.25 23.77
C SER A 465 16.87 15.23 22.60
#